data_AF-A0A1H4VH28-F1
#
_entry.id   AF-A0A1H4VH28-F1
#
_cell.length_a   1.000
_cell.length_b   1.000
_cell.length_c   1.000
_cell.angle_alpha   90.00
_cell.angle_beta   90.00
_cell.angle_gamma   90.00
#
_symmetry.space_group_name_H-M   'P 1'
#
loop_
_entity.id
_entity.type
_entity.pdbx_description
1 polymer ?
#
loop_
_entity_poly.entity_id
_entity_poly.type
_entity_poly.pdbx_seq_one_letter_code
_entity_poly.pdbx_strand_id
1 'polypeptide(L)'
;MIRGATRETQLYLTTLASVLASSVDAPEPLLDLSDVEEPSPAAQRVAVAEVLDEVLGDLDRILRTKKMPPARSNATLGRLLVTRGESYDAVKRTYTPGPGFDTLISALANDAVTDAVVAAIDDGTLDPNTLEAR
;
A
#
# COMPACT_ATOMS: atom_id res chain seq x y z
N MET A 1 18.52 13.15 4.37
CA MET A 1 19.65 12.22 4.53
C MET A 1 19.71 11.83 6.00
N ILE A 2 19.60 10.54 6.32
CA ILE A 2 19.57 10.05 7.72
C ILE A 2 21.00 10.12 8.26
N ARG A 3 21.27 11.07 9.16
CA ARG A 3 22.61 11.28 9.73
C ARG A 3 23.01 10.05 10.56
N GLY A 4 24.22 9.54 10.33
CA GLY A 4 24.79 8.42 11.09
C GLY A 4 24.50 7.02 10.53
N ALA A 5 23.64 6.89 9.51
CA ALA A 5 23.39 5.62 8.83
C ALA A 5 24.47 5.34 7.77
N THR A 6 24.85 4.07 7.59
CA THR A 6 25.72 3.64 6.49
C THR A 6 25.03 3.85 5.14
N ARG A 7 25.80 3.91 4.05
CA ARG A 7 25.25 4.13 2.70
C ARG A 7 24.21 3.09 2.29
N GLU A 8 24.43 1.82 2.63
CA GLU A 8 23.47 0.73 2.38
C GLU A 8 22.17 0.93 3.15
N THR A 9 22.23 1.28 4.44
CA THR A 9 21.04 1.56 5.24
C THR A 9 20.26 2.77 4.70
N GLN A 10 20.96 3.80 4.22
CA GLN A 10 20.31 4.94 3.57
C GLN A 10 19.62 4.53 2.28
N LEU A 11 20.26 3.71 1.44
CA LEU A 11 19.66 3.21 0.20
C LEU A 11 18.43 2.35 0.49
N TYR A 12 18.54 1.39 1.42
CA TYR A 12 17.44 0.53 1.83
C TYR A 12 16.23 1.35 2.29
N LEU A 13 16.42 2.28 3.23
CA LEU A 13 15.34 3.11 3.75
C LEU A 13 14.74 4.05 2.69
N THR A 14 15.55 4.53 1.74
CA THR A 14 15.05 5.38 0.65
C THR A 14 14.24 4.59 -0.37
N THR A 15 14.68 3.37 -0.72
CA THR A 15 13.93 2.46 -1.58
C THR A 15 12.61 2.07 -0.93
N LEU A 16 12.65 1.72 0.36
CA LEU A 16 11.47 1.30 1.10
C LEU A 16 10.47 2.45 1.27
N ALA A 17 10.93 3.66 1.59
CA ALA A 17 10.10 4.86 1.62
C ALA A 17 9.50 5.19 0.24
N SER A 18 10.23 4.91 -0.85
CA SER A 18 9.72 5.09 -2.22
C SER A 18 8.60 4.10 -2.53
N VAL A 19 8.75 2.82 -2.15
CA VAL A 19 7.70 1.79 -2.30
C VAL A 19 6.46 2.16 -1.49
N LEU A 20 6.63 2.54 -0.22
CA LEU A 20 5.53 2.99 0.63
C LEU A 20 4.83 4.23 0.05
N ALA A 21 5.59 5.21 -0.42
CA ALA A 21 5.02 6.39 -1.06
C ALA A 21 4.25 6.06 -2.35
N SER A 22 4.69 5.05 -3.11
CA SER A 22 3.96 4.55 -4.28
C SER A 22 2.65 3.86 -3.90
N SER A 23 2.60 3.16 -2.77
CA SER A 23 1.42 2.41 -2.31
C SER A 23 0.35 3.24 -1.60
N VAL A 24 0.72 4.37 -0.97
CA VAL A 24 -0.16 5.09 -0.02
C VAL A 24 -1.01 6.20 -0.66
N ASP A 25 -0.89 6.47 -1.96
CA ASP A 25 -1.52 7.66 -2.56
C ASP A 25 -2.06 7.38 -3.98
N ALA A 26 -2.95 6.40 -4.11
CA ALA A 26 -3.72 6.21 -5.33
C ALA A 26 -5.21 6.22 -4.97
N PRO A 27 -5.96 7.29 -5.27
CA PRO A 27 -7.41 7.17 -5.33
C PRO A 27 -7.73 6.10 -6.39
N GLU A 28 -8.44 5.06 -5.99
CA GLU A 28 -8.94 4.06 -6.93
C GLU A 28 -10.22 4.60 -7.57
N PRO A 29 -10.33 4.62 -8.91
CA PRO A 29 -11.57 5.03 -9.55
C PRO A 29 -12.62 3.95 -9.28
N LEU A 30 -13.66 4.29 -8.53
CA LEU A 30 -14.77 3.39 -8.22
C LEU A 30 -15.87 3.57 -9.27
N LEU A 31 -16.24 2.48 -9.93
CA LEU A 31 -17.45 2.44 -10.75
C LEU A 31 -18.65 2.17 -9.84
N ASP A 32 -19.40 3.21 -9.50
CA ASP A 32 -20.65 3.08 -8.75
C ASP A 32 -21.84 3.23 -9.70
N LEU A 33 -22.68 2.20 -9.75
CA LEU A 33 -23.91 2.16 -10.57
C LEU A 33 -25.17 2.11 -9.69
N SER A 34 -25.04 2.26 -8.38
CA SER A 34 -26.12 2.04 -7.41
C SER A 34 -27.30 3.00 -7.60
N ASP A 35 -27.04 4.19 -8.13
CA ASP A 35 -28.04 5.24 -8.37
C ASP A 35 -28.54 5.30 -9.84
N VAL A 36 -28.10 4.38 -10.70
CA VAL A 36 -28.46 4.39 -12.13
C VAL A 36 -29.65 3.46 -12.39
N GLU A 37 -30.86 4.01 -12.31
CA GLU A 37 -32.09 3.29 -12.64
C GLU A 37 -32.97 4.12 -13.58
N GLU A 38 -33.05 3.69 -14.84
CA GLU A 38 -33.78 4.38 -15.91
C GLU A 38 -35.00 3.58 -16.40
N PRO A 39 -36.09 4.24 -16.80
CA PRO A 39 -37.37 3.60 -17.12
C PRO A 39 -37.35 2.81 -18.44
N SER A 40 -36.27 2.88 -19.23
CA SER A 40 -36.14 2.11 -20.47
C SER A 40 -34.75 1.53 -20.68
N PRO A 41 -34.61 0.37 -21.35
CA PRO A 41 -33.30 -0.24 -21.62
C PRO A 41 -32.36 0.65 -22.45
N ALA A 42 -32.91 1.50 -23.31
CA ALA A 42 -32.10 2.44 -24.09
C ALA A 42 -31.57 3.58 -23.22
N ALA A 43 -32.40 4.14 -22.34
CA ALA A 43 -32.00 5.17 -21.38
C ALA A 43 -30.96 4.63 -20.37
N GLN A 44 -31.13 3.40 -19.89
CA GLN A 44 -30.17 2.74 -19.00
C GLN A 44 -28.78 2.62 -19.64
N ARG A 45 -28.71 2.27 -20.93
CA ARG A 45 -27.43 2.15 -21.64
C ARG A 45 -26.72 3.49 -21.78
N VAL A 46 -27.48 4.57 -22.00
CA VAL A 46 -26.92 5.92 -22.08
C VAL A 46 -26.41 6.35 -20.70
N ALA A 47 -27.20 6.18 -19.65
CA ALA A 47 -26.82 6.55 -18.29
C ALA A 47 -25.58 5.77 -17.80
N VAL A 48 -25.50 4.47 -18.06
CA VAL A 48 -24.29 3.66 -17.76
C VAL A 48 -23.09 4.12 -18.58
N ALA A 49 -23.28 4.48 -19.85
CA ALA A 49 -22.19 4.97 -20.69
C ALA A 49 -21.64 6.31 -20.19
N GLU A 50 -22.50 7.20 -19.69
CA GLU A 50 -22.10 8.48 -19.09
C GLU A 50 -21.28 8.27 -17.81
N VAL A 51 -21.75 7.41 -16.90
CA VAL A 51 -21.00 7.07 -15.68
C VAL A 51 -19.66 6.41 -16.01
N LEU A 52 -19.63 5.54 -17.01
CA LEU A 52 -18.39 4.91 -17.46
C LEU A 52 -17.40 5.93 -18.03
N ASP A 53 -17.87 6.94 -18.79
CA ASP A 53 -17.02 7.98 -19.35
C ASP A 53 -16.40 8.87 -18.26
N GLU A 54 -17.16 9.17 -17.21
CA GLU A 54 -16.67 9.90 -16.03
C GLU A 54 -15.56 9.12 -15.29
N VAL A 55 -15.81 7.84 -15.00
CA VAL A 55 -14.84 6.96 -14.32
C VAL A 55 -13.56 6.78 -15.15
N LEU A 56 -13.69 6.66 -16.48
CA LEU A 56 -12.53 6.60 -17.39
C LEU A 56 -11.76 7.93 -17.44
N GLY A 57 -12.45 9.07 -17.35
CA GLY A 57 -11.82 10.39 -17.21
C GLY A 57 -10.99 10.52 -15.93
N ASP A 58 -11.51 10.00 -14.81
CA ASP A 58 -10.78 9.97 -13.55
C ASP A 58 -9.59 9.01 -13.57
N LEU A 59 -9.75 7.84 -14.19
CA LEU A 59 -8.64 6.91 -14.42
C LEU A 59 -7.52 7.56 -15.25
N ASP A 60 -7.83 8.28 -16.33
CA ASP A 60 -6.79 8.95 -17.13
C ASP A 60 -6.10 10.08 -16.32
N ARG A 61 -6.84 10.81 -15.48
CA ARG A 61 -6.26 11.81 -14.57
C ARG A 61 -5.28 11.16 -13.56
N ILE A 62 -5.63 10.02 -13.00
CA ILE A 62 -4.78 9.24 -12.08
C ILE A 62 -3.53 8.73 -12.80
N LEU A 63 -3.70 8.16 -14.00
CA LEU A 63 -2.57 7.68 -14.81
C LEU A 63 -1.61 8.81 -15.18
N ARG A 64 -2.13 10.01 -15.50
CA ARG A 64 -1.30 11.20 -15.76
C ARG A 64 -0.53 11.65 -14.52
N THR A 65 -1.15 11.65 -13.35
CA THR A 65 -0.46 12.02 -12.09
C THR A 65 0.65 11.04 -11.75
N LYS A 66 0.47 9.74 -12.01
CA LYS A 66 1.54 8.72 -11.83
C LYS A 66 2.69 8.85 -12.83
N LYS A 67 2.47 9.46 -14.00
CA LYS A 67 3.52 9.76 -14.99
C LYS A 67 4.31 11.03 -14.66
N MET A 68 3.82 11.87 -13.76
CA MET A 68 4.53 13.08 -13.34
C MET A 68 5.61 12.74 -12.30
N PRO A 69 6.80 13.36 -12.38
CA PRO A 69 7.80 13.21 -11.34
C PRO A 69 7.22 13.69 -10.00
N PRO A 70 7.53 13.02 -8.88
CA PRO A 70 7.01 13.39 -7.57
C PRO A 70 7.36 14.85 -7.26
N ALA A 71 6.34 15.64 -6.92
CA ALA A 71 6.47 17.09 -6.75
C ALA A 71 7.38 17.52 -5.58
N ARG A 72 7.88 16.59 -4.75
CA ARG A 72 8.65 16.88 -3.54
C ARG A 72 10.07 16.35 -3.60
N SER A 73 11.03 17.25 -3.35
CA SER A 73 12.47 16.99 -3.21
C SER A 73 12.76 15.96 -2.10
N ASN A 74 13.80 15.13 -2.31
CA ASN A 74 14.31 14.10 -1.38
C ASN A 74 14.61 14.60 0.06
N ALA A 75 14.76 15.91 0.26
CA ALA A 75 14.87 16.51 1.59
C ALA A 75 13.60 16.31 2.47
N THR A 76 12.45 16.08 1.83
CA THR A 76 11.17 15.93 2.52
C THR A 76 10.93 14.52 3.05
N LEU A 77 11.55 13.48 2.48
CA LEU A 77 11.34 12.09 2.91
C LEU A 77 11.72 11.90 4.38
N GLY A 78 12.90 12.38 4.80
CA GLY A 78 13.30 12.30 6.21
C GLY A 78 12.34 13.03 7.15
N ARG A 79 11.78 14.18 6.74
CA ARG A 79 10.76 14.89 7.50
C ARG A 79 9.43 14.14 7.52
N LEU A 80 9.08 13.48 6.42
CA LEU A 80 7.87 12.68 6.26
C LEU A 80 7.89 11.45 7.17
N LEU A 81 9.02 10.73 7.20
CA LEU A 81 9.23 9.57 8.09
C LEU A 81 9.10 10.00 9.56
N VAL A 82 9.74 11.12 9.95
CA VAL A 82 9.60 11.68 11.31
C VAL A 82 8.15 12.07 11.62
N THR A 83 7.44 12.73 10.71
CA THR A 83 6.01 13.05 10.92
C THR A 83 5.10 11.82 11.01
N ARG A 84 5.53 10.70 10.43
CA ARG A 84 4.84 9.41 10.51
C ARG A 84 5.26 8.57 11.72
N GLY A 85 6.02 9.15 12.66
CA GLY A 85 6.43 8.50 13.90
C GLY A 85 7.64 7.58 13.77
N GLU A 86 8.31 7.55 12.62
CA GLU A 86 9.53 6.77 12.44
C GLU A 86 10.73 7.50 13.07
N SER A 87 11.59 6.75 13.78
CA SER A 87 12.79 7.32 14.39
C SER A 87 14.03 6.44 14.19
N TYR A 88 15.20 7.07 14.07
CA TYR A 88 16.48 6.37 14.00
C TYR A 88 17.40 6.89 15.11
N ASP A 89 17.77 6.00 16.04
CA ASP A 89 18.79 6.26 17.04
C ASP A 89 20.17 6.00 16.42
N ALA A 90 20.89 7.06 16.09
CA ALA A 90 22.21 6.97 15.46
C ALA A 90 23.32 6.44 16.41
N VAL A 91 23.11 6.52 17.74
CA VAL A 91 24.08 6.05 18.73
C VAL A 91 23.93 4.54 18.92
N LYS A 92 22.69 4.07 19.07
CA LYS A 92 22.38 2.64 19.18
C LYS A 92 22.29 1.93 17.83
N ARG A 93 22.30 2.70 16.74
CA ARG A 93 22.07 2.24 15.35
C ARG A 93 20.75 1.49 15.20
N THR A 94 19.74 1.88 15.97
CA THR A 94 18.44 1.20 16.00
C THR A 94 17.42 2.06 15.29
N TYR A 95 16.69 1.47 14.37
CA TYR A 95 15.54 2.09 13.71
C TYR A 95 14.26 1.63 14.41
N THR A 96 13.42 2.58 14.79
CA THR A 96 12.08 2.32 15.35
C THR A 96 11.05 2.62 14.26
N PRO A 97 10.32 1.59 13.79
CA PRO A 97 9.29 1.76 12.78
C PRO A 97 8.13 2.60 13.31
N GLY A 98 7.56 3.44 12.45
CA GLY A 98 6.29 4.13 12.70
C GLY A 98 5.10 3.21 12.38
N PRO A 99 3.87 3.62 12.72
CA PRO A 99 2.69 2.75 12.66
C PRO A 99 2.43 2.14 11.28
N GLY A 100 2.66 2.92 10.20
CA GLY A 100 2.46 2.42 8.84
C GLY A 100 3.47 1.34 8.44
N PHE A 101 4.73 1.49 8.84
CA PHE A 101 5.75 0.49 8.53
C PHE A 101 5.65 -0.74 9.42
N ASP A 102 5.23 -0.56 10.67
CA ASP A 102 4.92 -1.65 11.60
C ASP A 102 3.76 -2.51 11.09
N THR A 103 2.71 -1.87 10.55
CA THR A 103 1.58 -2.55 9.89
C THR A 103 2.04 -3.35 8.68
N LEU A 104 2.91 -2.77 7.83
CA LEU A 104 3.46 -3.46 6.67
C LEU A 104 4.29 -4.68 7.07
N ILE A 105 5.19 -4.55 8.06
CA ILE A 105 5.99 -5.67 8.57
C ILE A 105 5.08 -6.75 9.13
N SER A 106 4.06 -6.38 9.90
CA SER A 106 3.09 -7.31 10.48
C SER A 106 2.30 -8.05 9.41
N ALA A 107 1.88 -7.36 8.35
CA ALA A 107 1.20 -7.97 7.21
C ALA A 107 2.10 -8.96 6.46
N LEU A 108 3.34 -8.57 6.14
CA LEU A 108 4.34 -9.45 5.51
C LEU A 108 4.66 -10.67 6.38
N ALA A 109 4.82 -10.48 7.68
CA ALA A 109 5.08 -11.58 8.61
C ALA A 109 3.87 -12.53 8.67
N ASN A 110 2.64 -12.00 8.73
CA ASN A 110 1.44 -12.81 8.71
C ASN A 110 1.28 -13.58 7.40
N ASP A 111 1.57 -12.96 6.26
CA ASP A 111 1.52 -13.61 4.95
C ASP A 111 2.51 -14.78 4.88
N ALA A 112 3.77 -14.54 5.27
CA ALA A 112 4.80 -15.58 5.30
C ALA A 112 4.49 -16.70 6.31
N VAL A 113 3.89 -16.38 7.46
CA VAL A 113 3.43 -17.38 8.43
C VAL A 113 2.26 -18.17 7.85
N THR A 114 1.33 -17.52 7.17
CA THR A 114 0.19 -18.17 6.52
C THR A 114 0.66 -19.15 5.45
N ASP A 115 1.58 -18.72 4.59
CA ASP A 115 2.19 -19.59 3.57
C ASP A 115 2.92 -20.79 4.20
N ALA A 116 3.68 -20.56 5.27
CA ALA A 116 4.39 -21.64 5.98
C ALA A 116 3.42 -22.62 6.65
N VAL A 117 2.31 -22.13 7.20
CA VAL A 117 1.27 -22.97 7.82
C VAL A 117 0.53 -23.79 6.75
N VAL A 118 0.17 -23.18 5.61
CA VAL A 118 -0.46 -23.88 4.48
C VAL A 118 0.48 -24.97 3.95
N ALA A 119 1.76 -24.66 3.74
CA ALA A 119 2.74 -25.65 3.31
C ALA A 119 2.91 -26.81 4.30
N ALA A 120 2.87 -26.52 5.61
CA ALA A 120 2.99 -27.53 6.66
C ALA A 120 1.70 -28.38 6.84
N ILE A 121 0.54 -27.85 6.45
CA ILE A 121 -0.70 -28.65 6.37
C ILE A 121 -0.62 -29.57 5.14
N ASP A 122 -0.17 -29.04 4.01
CA ASP A 122 -0.08 -29.78 2.74
C ASP A 122 0.95 -30.93 2.80
N ASP A 123 2.06 -30.76 3.54
CA ASP A 123 3.06 -31.82 3.74
C ASP A 123 2.75 -32.76 4.93
N GLY A 124 1.67 -32.49 5.67
CA GLY A 124 1.19 -33.29 6.78
C GLY A 124 1.93 -33.09 8.11
N THR A 125 2.80 -32.08 8.22
CA THR A 125 3.54 -31.76 9.45
C THR A 125 2.66 -31.06 10.50
N LEU A 126 1.57 -30.42 10.09
CA LEU A 126 0.60 -29.73 10.96
C LEU A 126 -0.82 -30.27 10.72
N ASP A 127 -1.49 -30.77 11.76
CA ASP A 127 -2.90 -31.19 11.69
C ASP A 127 -3.83 -30.01 12.00
N PRO A 128 -4.64 -29.55 11.04
CA PRO A 128 -5.53 -28.40 11.22
C PRO A 128 -6.55 -28.57 12.35
N ASN A 129 -6.87 -29.80 12.77
CA ASN A 129 -7.83 -30.06 13.85
C ASN A 129 -7.27 -29.85 15.26
N THR A 130 -5.97 -29.60 15.40
CA THR A 130 -5.35 -29.35 16.72
C THR A 130 -5.37 -27.87 17.14
N LEU A 131 -5.75 -26.95 16.24
CA LEU A 131 -5.76 -25.51 16.49
C LEU A 131 -7.06 -24.97 17.12
N GLU A 132 -8.17 -25.73 17.11
CA GLU A 132 -9.46 -25.28 17.65
C GLU A 132 -9.66 -25.53 19.17
N ALA A 133 -8.67 -26.08 19.88
CA ALA A 133 -8.82 -26.51 21.28
C ALA A 133 -8.26 -25.54 22.34
N ARG A 134 -8.05 -24.25 22.04
CA ARG A 134 -7.57 -23.26 23.03
C ARG A 134 -8.32 -21.94 22.98
#